data_AF-A0A9Q4GHC1-F1
#
_entry.id   AF-A0A9Q4GHC1-F1
#
_cell.length_a   1.000
_cell.length_b   1.000
_cell.length_c   1.000
_cell.angle_alpha   90.00
_cell.angle_beta   90.00
_cell.angle_gamma   90.00
#
_symmetry.space_group_name_H-M   'P 1'
#
loop_
_entity.id
_entity.type
_entity.pdbx_description
1 polymer ?
#
loop_
_entity_poly.entity_id
_entity_poly.type
_entity_poly.pdbx_seq_one_letter_code
_entity_poly.pdbx_strand_id
1 'polypeptide(L)'
;MSDRTSLQPFYRKPILPDVVSQDTMGVYDRIEFDEDLDIELPGFEGDPSEIVWQTKSLKEPLLEKYRVSEDGRLLKEEVEYEEVEGEERETLGDLPNLPKRQKVHLGWSDVEYHGIFEFHRIVDDEYRSFEAKFTDGKLVEITRSE
;
A
#
# COMPACT_ATOMS: atom_id res chain seq x y z
N MET A 1 24.33 -20.57 -42.73
CA MET A 1 24.03 -19.13 -42.76
C MET A 1 22.55 -18.97 -42.98
N SER A 2 21.89 -18.31 -42.03
CA SER A 2 20.69 -17.47 -42.13
C SER A 2 19.81 -17.65 -40.91
N ASP A 3 20.04 -16.72 -39.99
CA ASP A 3 19.18 -16.26 -38.90
C ASP A 3 17.69 -16.40 -39.17
N ARG A 4 16.97 -16.94 -38.18
CA ARG A 4 15.56 -16.65 -37.96
C ARG A 4 15.41 -16.06 -36.57
N THR A 5 15.42 -14.73 -36.55
CA THR A 5 15.10 -13.86 -35.43
C THR A 5 13.80 -14.33 -34.77
N SER A 6 13.92 -14.78 -33.52
CA SER A 6 12.79 -15.08 -32.65
C SER A 6 12.17 -13.76 -32.19
N LEU A 7 11.01 -13.41 -32.76
CA LEU A 7 10.17 -12.32 -32.25
C LEU A 7 9.46 -12.84 -30.99
N GLN A 8 10.01 -12.50 -29.83
CA GLN A 8 9.33 -12.64 -28.54
C GLN A 8 8.08 -11.73 -28.56
N PRO A 9 6.88 -12.22 -28.20
CA PRO A 9 5.74 -11.34 -28.02
C PRO A 9 5.99 -10.43 -26.81
N PHE A 10 5.89 -9.12 -27.03
CA PHE A 10 5.86 -8.12 -25.96
C PHE A 10 4.70 -8.45 -25.00
N TYR A 11 5.01 -9.05 -23.86
CA TYR A 11 4.10 -9.11 -22.72
C TYR A 11 3.94 -7.68 -22.19
N ARG A 12 2.88 -6.98 -22.62
CA ARG A 12 2.29 -5.93 -21.79
C ARG A 12 1.76 -6.63 -20.55
N LYS A 13 2.43 -6.43 -19.41
CA LYS A 13 1.90 -6.83 -18.09
C LYS A 13 0.46 -6.32 -18.01
N PRO A 14 -0.56 -7.18 -17.81
CA PRO A 14 -1.85 -6.70 -17.37
C PRO A 14 -1.64 -6.07 -15.99
N ILE A 15 -2.16 -4.86 -15.80
CA ILE A 15 -2.35 -4.28 -14.46
C ILE A 15 -3.43 -5.15 -13.82
N LEU A 16 -3.01 -6.26 -13.22
CA LEU A 16 -3.86 -7.02 -12.33
C LEU A 16 -4.05 -6.16 -11.08
N PRO A 17 -5.28 -5.98 -10.57
CA PRO A 17 -5.44 -5.48 -9.21
C PRO A 17 -4.64 -6.43 -8.31
N ASP A 18 -3.72 -5.88 -7.52
CA ASP A 18 -2.84 -6.59 -6.60
C ASP A 18 -3.49 -7.89 -6.13
N VAL A 19 -2.95 -9.00 -6.62
CA VAL A 19 -3.25 -10.32 -6.07
C VAL A 19 -2.76 -10.25 -4.64
N VAL A 20 -3.71 -10.02 -3.74
CA VAL A 20 -3.57 -10.17 -2.30
C VAL A 20 -3.05 -11.58 -2.08
N SER A 21 -1.76 -11.71 -1.80
CA SER A 21 -1.20 -12.96 -1.31
C SER A 21 -1.95 -13.33 -0.04
N GLN A 22 -2.67 -14.44 -0.14
CA GLN A 22 -3.31 -15.12 0.98
C GLN A 22 -2.20 -15.68 1.87
N ASP A 23 -1.89 -15.02 3.00
CA ASP A 23 -1.65 -15.67 4.29
C ASP A 23 -1.37 -14.64 5.40
N THR A 24 -2.39 -13.87 5.78
CA THR A 24 -2.54 -13.37 7.16
C THR A 24 -3.93 -12.76 7.34
N MET A 25 -4.80 -13.43 8.10
CA MET A 25 -6.14 -12.94 8.47
C MET A 25 -6.05 -11.81 9.52
N GLY A 26 -5.45 -10.68 9.15
CA GLY A 26 -5.37 -9.48 9.98
C GLY A 26 -5.81 -8.25 9.20
N VAL A 27 -6.25 -7.21 9.90
CA VAL A 27 -6.42 -5.89 9.31
C VAL A 27 -5.04 -5.22 9.35
N TYR A 28 -4.58 -4.71 8.21
CA TYR A 28 -3.29 -4.04 8.04
C TYR A 28 -3.52 -2.74 7.30
N ASP A 29 -2.77 -1.72 7.65
CA ASP A 29 -2.65 -0.52 6.83
C ASP A 29 -1.55 -0.71 5.80
N ARG A 30 -1.59 0.12 4.76
CA ARG A 30 -0.64 0.07 3.64
C ARG A 30 0.20 1.32 3.62
N ILE A 31 1.47 1.19 3.30
CA ILE A 31 2.36 2.31 3.09
C ILE A 31 3.11 2.19 1.77
N GLU A 32 3.16 3.31 1.05
CA GLU A 32 3.83 3.47 -0.23
C GLU A 32 4.86 4.60 -0.12
N PHE A 33 5.98 4.49 -0.84
CA PHE A 33 6.99 5.54 -0.90
C PHE A 33 6.91 6.23 -2.26
N ASP A 34 7.13 7.54 -2.29
CA ASP A 34 7.29 8.28 -3.55
C ASP A 34 8.49 7.77 -4.34
N GLU A 35 8.39 7.76 -5.67
CA GLU A 35 9.50 7.37 -6.56
C GLU A 35 10.65 8.39 -6.53
N ASP A 36 10.32 9.66 -6.25
CA ASP A 36 11.28 10.76 -6.11
C ASP A 36 11.87 10.87 -4.70
N LEU A 37 11.46 10.01 -3.76
CA LEU A 37 12.02 9.99 -2.41
C LEU A 37 13.41 9.33 -2.41
N ASP A 38 14.44 10.12 -2.16
CA ASP A 38 15.83 9.64 -2.03
C ASP A 38 16.03 8.87 -0.71
N ILE A 39 15.64 7.59 -0.70
CA ILE A 39 15.78 6.72 0.46
C ILE A 39 16.28 5.32 0.13
N GLU A 40 17.24 4.87 0.92
CA GLU A 40 17.79 3.52 0.86
C GLU A 40 17.31 2.71 2.07
N LEU A 41 16.69 1.55 1.81
CA LEU A 41 16.32 0.61 2.86
C LEU A 41 17.53 -0.28 3.20
N PRO A 42 17.96 -0.35 4.49
CA PRO A 42 19.17 -1.07 4.86
C PRO A 42 19.07 -2.57 4.58
N GLY A 43 19.92 -3.07 3.68
CA GLY A 43 19.95 -4.49 3.29
C GLY A 43 18.87 -4.88 2.27
N PHE A 44 18.20 -3.91 1.66
CA PHE A 44 17.25 -4.11 0.57
C PHE A 44 17.85 -3.65 -0.76
N GLU A 45 17.98 -4.59 -1.70
CA GLU A 45 18.48 -4.34 -3.04
C GLU A 45 17.28 -4.16 -3.98
N GLY A 46 16.75 -2.94 -4.04
CA GLY A 46 15.59 -2.59 -4.86
C GLY A 46 15.07 -1.20 -4.57
N ASP A 47 14.07 -0.78 -5.35
CA ASP A 47 13.38 0.49 -5.13
C ASP A 47 12.22 0.29 -4.14
N PRO A 48 12.22 0.96 -2.97
CA PRO A 48 11.13 0.85 -2.01
C PRO A 48 9.78 1.38 -2.52
N SER A 49 9.77 2.25 -3.54
CA SER A 49 8.57 2.82 -4.15
C SER A 49 7.82 1.82 -5.04
N GLU A 50 8.51 0.83 -5.61
CA GLU A 50 7.88 -0.24 -6.42
C GLU A 50 7.09 -1.25 -5.55
N ILE A 51 7.17 -1.12 -4.23
CA ILE A 51 6.62 -2.07 -3.27
C ILE A 51 5.61 -1.37 -2.35
N VAL A 52 4.41 -1.97 -2.25
CA VAL A 52 3.42 -1.59 -1.23
C VAL A 52 3.71 -2.36 0.05
N TRP A 53 4.06 -1.66 1.13
CA TRP A 53 4.40 -2.27 2.41
C TRP A 53 3.18 -2.38 3.32
N GLN A 54 3.19 -3.32 4.26
CA GLN A 54 2.13 -3.49 5.26
C GLN A 54 2.59 -2.97 6.62
N THR A 55 1.72 -2.31 7.36
CA THR A 55 1.97 -1.88 8.74
C THR A 55 0.78 -2.18 9.66
N LYS A 56 1.08 -2.43 10.94
CA LYS A 56 0.09 -2.56 12.02
C LYS A 56 0.31 -1.54 13.15
N SER A 57 1.37 -0.75 13.06
CA SER A 57 1.85 0.07 14.17
C SER A 57 1.25 1.48 14.15
N LEU A 58 0.47 1.80 13.11
CA LEU A 58 -0.29 3.05 12.98
C LEU A 58 -1.71 2.83 13.53
N LYS A 59 -2.04 3.50 14.65
CA LYS A 59 -3.36 3.47 15.33
C LYS A 59 -4.03 2.07 15.32
N GLU A 60 -5.36 2.01 15.45
CA GLU A 60 -6.11 0.79 15.21
C GLU A 60 -6.11 0.59 13.69
N PRO A 61 -5.60 -0.54 13.17
CA PRO A 61 -5.51 -0.74 11.73
C PRO A 61 -6.91 -0.77 11.13
N LEU A 62 -7.19 0.16 10.21
CA LEU A 62 -8.50 0.38 9.61
C LEU A 62 -8.48 0.20 8.08
N LEU A 63 -7.48 -0.52 7.55
CA LEU A 63 -7.22 -0.64 6.10
C LEU A 63 -6.91 0.72 5.47
N GLU A 64 -6.25 1.58 6.23
CA GLU A 64 -5.85 2.90 5.79
C GLU A 64 -4.66 2.79 4.84
N LYS A 65 -4.53 3.79 3.97
CA LYS A 65 -3.38 3.90 3.09
C LYS A 65 -2.61 5.14 3.46
N TYR A 66 -1.31 4.99 3.50
CA TYR A 66 -0.34 6.04 3.77
C TYR A 66 0.65 6.12 2.61
N ARG A 67 1.17 7.31 2.37
CA ARG A 67 2.24 7.57 1.42
C ARG A 67 3.29 8.44 2.06
N VAL A 68 4.56 8.12 1.86
CA VAL A 68 5.66 9.05 2.17
C VAL A 68 5.95 9.85 0.90
N SER A 69 5.82 11.17 0.94
CA SER A 69 6.09 12.06 -0.20
C SER A 69 7.58 12.20 -0.51
N GLU A 70 7.90 12.81 -1.65
CA GLU A 70 9.28 13.18 -2.04
C GLU A 70 10.06 13.95 -0.96
N ASP A 71 9.38 14.79 -0.17
CA ASP A 71 9.99 15.59 0.91
C ASP A 71 9.98 14.87 2.27
N GLY A 72 9.63 13.58 2.26
CA GLY A 72 9.62 12.70 3.42
C GLY A 72 8.40 12.87 4.32
N ARG A 73 7.32 13.55 3.90
CA ARG A 73 6.13 13.73 4.73
C ARG A 73 5.23 12.51 4.69
N LEU A 74 4.66 12.14 5.83
CA LEU A 74 3.64 11.13 5.92
C LEU A 74 2.29 11.72 5.50
N LEU A 75 1.75 11.20 4.41
CA LEU A 75 0.43 11.51 3.90
C LEU A 75 -0.52 10.34 4.18
N LYS A 76 -1.78 10.64 4.50
CA LYS A 76 -2.85 9.67 4.63
C LYS A 76 -3.86 9.85 3.50
N GLU A 77 -4.35 8.73 2.98
CA GLU A 77 -5.43 8.71 1.99
C GLU A 77 -6.71 9.26 2.60
N GLU A 78 -7.23 10.35 2.04
CA GLU A 78 -8.53 10.90 2.38
C GLU A 78 -9.61 10.19 1.56
N VAL A 79 -10.60 9.65 2.26
CA VAL A 79 -11.62 8.80 1.64
C VAL A 79 -12.98 9.16 2.22
N GLU A 80 -13.96 9.29 1.34
CA GLU A 80 -15.36 9.44 1.72
C GLU A 80 -16.14 8.21 1.28
N TYR A 81 -17.14 7.83 2.07
CA TYR A 81 -18.00 6.71 1.76
C TYR A 81 -19.35 7.25 1.32
N GLU A 82 -19.55 7.32 0.01
CA GLU A 82 -20.81 7.74 -0.57
C GLU A 82 -21.76 6.55 -0.69
N GLU A 83 -23.05 6.79 -0.45
CA GLU A 83 -24.10 5.81 -0.71
C GLU A 83 -24.38 5.76 -2.21
N VAL A 84 -24.20 4.58 -2.80
CA VAL A 84 -24.48 4.35 -4.21
C VAL A 84 -25.95 4.02 -4.36
N GLU A 85 -26.73 4.95 -4.91
CA GLU A 85 -28.05 4.64 -5.43
C GLU A 85 -27.90 3.79 -6.70
N GLY A 86 -28.18 2.49 -6.61
CA GLY A 86 -27.98 1.60 -7.75
C GLY A 86 -28.44 0.16 -7.55
N GLU A 87 -29.57 -0.13 -8.21
CA GLU A 87 -30.29 -1.40 -8.41
C GLU A 87 -30.59 -2.26 -7.17
N GLU A 88 -31.90 -2.45 -6.94
CA GLU A 88 -32.46 -3.58 -6.22
C GLU A 88 -31.73 -4.85 -6.65
N ARG A 89 -30.89 -5.39 -5.77
CA ARG A 89 -30.43 -6.77 -5.94
C ARG A 89 -31.60 -7.67 -5.56
N GLU A 90 -31.86 -8.71 -6.35
CA GLU A 90 -32.62 -9.84 -5.84
C GLU A 90 -31.92 -10.32 -4.56
N THR A 91 -32.64 -10.26 -3.45
CA THR A 91 -32.16 -10.63 -2.12
C THR A 91 -31.58 -12.04 -2.15
N LEU A 92 -30.28 -12.19 -1.91
CA LEU A 92 -29.68 -13.50 -1.67
C LEU A 92 -30.00 -13.90 -0.22
N GLY A 93 -31.25 -14.32 0.02
CA GLY A 93 -31.76 -14.73 1.34
C GLY A 93 -32.24 -13.58 2.22
N ASP A 94 -32.34 -13.84 3.53
CA ASP A 94 -33.01 -13.01 4.56
C ASP A 94 -32.15 -11.84 5.10
N LEU A 95 -31.06 -11.51 4.41
CA LEU A 95 -30.19 -10.40 4.82
C LEU A 95 -30.81 -9.07 4.37
N PRO A 96 -30.96 -8.09 5.27
CA PRO A 96 -31.47 -6.78 4.89
C PRO A 96 -30.56 -6.17 3.80
N ASN A 97 -31.18 -5.46 2.87
CA ASN A 97 -30.48 -4.74 1.81
C ASN A 97 -29.60 -3.65 2.44
N LEU A 98 -28.33 -3.98 2.70
CA LEU A 98 -27.36 -3.03 3.22
C LEU A 98 -27.06 -2.00 2.12
N PRO A 99 -27.10 -0.69 2.43
CA PRO A 99 -26.78 0.34 1.45
C PRO A 99 -25.38 0.10 0.89
N LYS A 100 -25.26 0.08 -0.44
CA LYS A 100 -23.96 -0.01 -1.10
C LYS A 100 -23.22 1.28 -0.79
N ARG A 101 -22.06 1.17 -0.13
CA ARG A 101 -21.15 2.30 0.06
C ARG A 101 -19.97 2.15 -0.88
N GLN A 102 -19.69 3.19 -1.65
CA GLN A 102 -18.50 3.27 -2.48
C GLN A 102 -17.45 4.12 -1.77
N LYS A 103 -16.23 3.60 -1.72
CA LYS A 103 -15.06 4.36 -1.27
C LYS A 103 -14.65 5.32 -2.38
N VAL A 104 -14.81 6.61 -2.14
CA VAL A 104 -14.38 7.69 -3.03
C VAL A 104 -13.05 8.23 -2.51
N HIS A 105 -12.02 8.21 -3.35
CA HIS A 105 -10.71 8.77 -3.03
C HIS A 105 -10.78 10.30 -3.21
N LEU A 106 -10.60 11.04 -2.12
CA LEU A 106 -10.63 12.51 -2.10
C LEU A 106 -9.23 13.13 -2.27
N GLY A 107 -8.17 12.38 -1.96
CA GLY A 107 -6.80 12.82 -2.12
C GLY A 107 -5.90 12.31 -1.00
N TRP A 108 -4.90 13.14 -0.69
CA TRP A 108 -3.91 12.88 0.34
C TRP A 108 -3.83 14.08 1.29
N SER A 109 -3.79 13.83 2.59
CA SER A 109 -3.57 14.86 3.60
C SER A 109 -2.36 14.58 4.48
N ASP A 110 -1.72 15.65 4.91
CA ASP A 110 -0.56 15.62 5.78
C ASP A 110 -0.93 15.09 7.17
N VAL A 111 -0.13 14.16 7.66
CA VAL A 111 -0.25 13.62 9.01
C VAL A 111 0.93 14.10 9.83
N GLU A 112 0.65 14.93 10.84
CA GLU A 112 1.63 15.32 11.87
C GLU A 112 1.94 14.15 12.84
N TYR A 113 2.38 13.03 12.28
CA TYR A 113 2.74 11.85 13.04
C TYR A 113 4.13 12.02 13.66
N HIS A 114 4.25 11.67 14.94
CA HIS A 114 5.50 11.70 15.68
C HIS A 114 5.66 10.36 16.41
N GLY A 115 6.64 9.56 16.00
CA GLY A 115 6.82 8.20 16.51
C GLY A 115 7.61 7.32 15.57
N ILE A 116 7.62 6.02 15.88
CA ILE A 116 8.23 4.98 15.05
C ILE A 116 7.14 3.97 14.74
N PHE A 117 7.03 3.56 13.48
CA PHE A 117 6.16 2.44 13.10
C PHE A 117 6.93 1.41 12.28
N GLU A 118 6.54 0.16 12.45
CA GLU A 118 7.10 -0.98 11.73
C GLU A 118 6.31 -1.21 10.43
N PHE A 119 7.02 -1.48 9.34
CA PHE A 119 6.43 -1.90 8.07
C PHE A 119 7.19 -3.11 7.51
N HIS A 120 6.46 -4.03 6.88
CA HIS A 120 7.01 -5.30 6.44
C HIS A 120 6.38 -5.80 5.14
N ARG A 121 7.13 -6.64 4.43
CA ARG A 121 6.68 -7.37 3.24
C ARG A 121 7.55 -8.60 3.01
N ILE A 122 6.96 -9.62 2.40
CA ILE A 122 7.70 -10.75 1.83
C ILE A 122 8.19 -10.33 0.44
N VAL A 123 9.52 -10.34 0.26
CA VAL A 123 10.19 -10.09 -1.03
C VAL A 123 11.10 -11.28 -1.31
N ASP A 124 10.98 -11.89 -2.50
CA ASP A 124 11.74 -13.08 -2.90
C ASP A 124 11.70 -14.22 -1.85
N ASP A 125 10.51 -14.51 -1.31
CA ASP A 125 10.26 -15.49 -0.25
C ASP A 125 10.95 -15.19 1.11
N GLU A 126 11.56 -14.01 1.27
CA GLU A 126 12.17 -13.54 2.52
C GLU A 126 11.27 -12.51 3.21
N TYR A 127 10.95 -12.72 4.50
CA TYR A 127 10.26 -11.72 5.31
C TYR A 127 11.21 -10.58 5.66
N ARG A 128 10.86 -9.37 5.25
CA ARG A 128 11.63 -8.16 5.53
C ARG A 128 10.79 -7.19 6.32
N SER A 129 11.35 -6.69 7.43
CA SER A 129 10.73 -5.71 8.30
C SER A 129 11.67 -4.55 8.57
N PHE A 130 11.09 -3.35 8.65
CA PHE A 130 11.77 -2.09 8.81
C PHE A 130 11.00 -1.22 9.79
N GLU A 131 11.70 -0.34 10.47
CA GLU A 131 11.13 0.68 11.33
C GLU A 131 11.38 2.05 10.69
N ALA A 132 10.31 2.81 10.47
CA ALA A 132 10.41 4.19 10.03
C ALA A 132 10.13 5.13 11.19
N LYS A 133 11.06 6.07 11.43
CA LYS A 133 10.95 7.09 12.46
C LYS A 133 10.51 8.41 11.85
N PHE A 134 9.44 8.96 12.39
CA PHE A 134 8.88 10.24 12.01
C PHE A 134 8.94 11.24 13.16
N THR A 135 9.20 12.50 12.82
CA THR A 135 9.14 13.64 13.73
C THR A 135 8.39 14.74 13.03
N ASP A 136 7.28 15.17 13.63
CA ASP A 136 6.42 16.25 13.13
C ASP A 136 5.99 16.01 11.67
N GLY A 137 5.54 14.78 11.40
CA GLY A 137 5.08 14.34 10.08
C GLY A 137 6.19 14.02 9.07
N LYS A 138 7.45 14.27 9.39
CA LYS A 138 8.59 14.04 8.49
C LYS A 138 9.38 12.80 8.85
N LEU A 139 9.74 12.04 7.84
CA LEU A 139 10.63 10.90 7.93
C LEU A 139 12.04 11.39 8.31
N VAL A 140 12.59 10.80 9.36
CA VAL A 140 13.91 11.13 9.89
C VAL A 140 14.90 10.01 9.64
N GLU A 141 14.45 8.76 9.76
CA GLU A 141 15.33 7.59 9.75
C GLU A 141 14.54 6.33 9.39
N ILE A 142 15.18 5.39 8.69
CA ILE A 142 14.70 4.02 8.53
C ILE A 142 15.78 3.05 9.00
N THR A 143 15.39 2.10 9.86
CA THR A 143 16.25 1.02 10.34
C THR A 143 15.64 -0.33 9.99
N ARG A 144 16.47 -1.37 9.85
CA ARG A 144 15.98 -2.75 9.73
C ARG A 144 15.48 -3.20 11.11
N SER A 145 14.29 -3.77 11.16
CA SER A 145 13.77 -4.42 12.36
C SER A 145 14.44 -5.80 12.49
N GLU A 146 14.99 -6.12 13.67
CA GLU A 146 15.70 -7.39 13.95
C GLU A 146 14.75 -8.54 14.29
#